data_AF-A0A9P4WFT6-F1
#
_entry.id   AF-A0A9P4WFT6-F1
#
_cell.length_a   1.000
_cell.length_b   1.000
_cell.length_c   1.000
_cell.angle_alpha   90.00
_cell.angle_beta   90.00
_cell.angle_gamma   90.00
#
_symmetry.space_group_name_H-M   'P 1'
#
loop_
_entity.id
_entity.type
_entity.pdbx_description
1 polymer ?
#
loop_
_entity_poly.entity_id
_entity_poly.type
_entity_poly.pdbx_seq_one_letter_code
_entity_poly.pdbx_strand_id
1 'polypeptide(L)'
;PHPLLKYAGMPIGTAVIAGKFAYYTLFRSLENNPISKTRRQLLNPTYFQPGAPRCYLYSKSDAIVSWEEIQQHMRDASNKDIPITDAMFDGTEHCRHARGKDHLRYWQLVVLTWDKAKHIKAADLESDMFEEGESSDDGIITDPEKEILSSLSAEHV
;
A
#
# COMPACT_ATOMS: atom_id res chain seq x y z
N PRO A 1 48.23 10.88 42.17
CA PRO A 1 47.21 10.95 41.08
C PRO A 1 47.45 12.18 40.18
N HIS A 2 48.00 11.99 38.97
CA HIS A 2 48.46 13.10 38.13
C HIS A 2 47.30 13.79 37.38
N PRO A 3 47.06 15.09 37.61
CA PRO A 3 45.94 15.83 37.03
C PRO A 3 46.02 15.95 35.51
N LEU A 4 47.22 15.94 34.93
CA LEU A 4 47.46 16.04 33.48
C LEU A 4 46.82 14.91 32.67
N LEU A 5 46.71 13.70 33.23
CA LEU A 5 46.09 12.55 32.53
C LEU A 5 44.57 12.72 32.38
N LYS A 6 43.92 13.47 33.28
CA LYS A 6 42.48 13.75 33.22
C LYS A 6 42.15 14.83 32.19
N TYR A 7 42.99 15.86 32.06
CA TYR A 7 42.77 16.95 31.11
C TYR A 7 43.08 16.58 29.66
N ALA A 8 43.97 15.60 29.42
CA ALA A 8 44.28 15.14 28.07
C ALA A 8 43.23 14.15 27.51
N GLY A 9 42.59 13.34 28.35
CA GLY A 9 41.59 12.35 27.90
C GLY A 9 40.26 12.95 27.45
N MET A 10 39.85 14.07 28.06
CA MET A 10 38.57 14.74 27.77
C MET A 10 38.45 15.29 26.34
N PRO A 11 39.41 16.06 25.78
CA PRO A 11 39.30 16.56 24.41
C PRO A 11 39.33 15.43 23.37
N ILE A 12 40.09 14.36 23.62
CA ILE A 12 40.14 13.19 22.73
C ILE A 12 38.79 12.48 22.70
N GLY A 13 38.19 12.23 23.87
CA GLY A 13 36.85 11.64 23.96
C GLY A 13 35.79 12.50 23.26
N THR A 14 35.82 13.82 23.49
CA THR A 14 34.91 14.76 22.83
C THR A 14 35.10 14.79 21.31
N ALA A 15 36.34 14.75 20.81
CA ALA A 15 36.62 14.72 19.37
C ALA A 15 36.09 13.43 18.72
N VAL A 16 36.22 12.27 19.38
CA VAL A 16 35.67 11.00 18.89
C VAL A 16 34.13 11.04 18.86
N ILE A 17 33.49 11.55 19.91
CA ILE A 17 32.03 11.69 19.96
C ILE A 17 31.55 12.69 18.91
N ALA A 18 32.20 13.84 18.77
CA ALA A 18 31.87 14.87 17.79
C ALA A 18 32.08 14.37 16.35
N GLY A 19 33.16 13.63 16.08
CA GLY A 19 33.40 13.01 14.78
C GLY A 19 32.34 11.96 14.45
N LYS A 20 31.95 11.12 15.42
CA LYS A 20 30.88 10.14 15.25
C LYS A 20 29.52 10.81 15.04
N PHE A 21 29.24 11.89 15.78
CA PHE A 21 28.04 12.71 15.61
C PHE A 21 28.01 13.36 14.23
N ALA A 22 29.09 14.00 13.81
CA ALA A 22 29.24 14.59 12.47
C ALA A 22 29.09 13.54 11.37
N TYR A 23 29.70 12.36 11.52
CA TYR A 23 29.50 11.25 10.59
C TYR A 23 28.03 10.82 10.53
N TYR A 24 27.36 10.66 11.68
CA TYR A 24 25.95 10.29 11.70
C TYR A 24 25.03 11.38 11.17
N THR A 25 25.32 12.66 11.39
CA THR A 25 24.49 13.76 10.88
C THR A 25 24.73 13.99 9.38
N LEU A 26 25.96 13.85 8.90
CA LEU A 26 26.30 14.05 7.48
C LEU A 26 25.94 12.85 6.59
N PHE A 27 26.32 11.62 6.98
CA PHE A 27 26.10 10.43 6.15
C PHE A 27 24.75 9.75 6.40
N ARG A 28 24.29 9.66 7.66
CA ARG A 28 23.09 8.87 7.99
C ARG A 28 21.78 9.61 7.72
N SER A 29 21.82 10.95 7.65
CA SER A 29 20.66 11.79 7.35
C SER A 29 20.17 11.62 5.91
N LEU A 30 21.09 11.32 4.97
CA LEU A 30 20.75 11.20 3.56
C LEU A 30 20.20 9.81 3.18
N GLU A 31 20.62 8.74 3.84
CA GLU A 31 20.37 7.37 3.33
C GLU A 31 19.28 6.57 4.05
N ASN A 32 18.76 7.00 5.20
CA ASN A 32 17.88 6.15 6.02
C ASN A 32 16.72 6.88 6.69
N ASN A 33 15.92 7.62 5.93
CA ASN A 33 14.62 8.07 6.45
C ASN A 33 13.70 6.85 6.62
N PRO A 34 13.29 6.49 7.86
CA PRO A 34 12.42 5.34 8.09
C PRO A 34 11.09 5.47 7.35
N ILE A 35 10.58 6.70 7.13
CA ILE A 35 9.35 6.95 6.38
C ILE A 35 9.51 6.50 4.92
N SER A 36 10.60 6.92 4.25
CA SER A 36 10.88 6.54 2.87
C SER A 36 11.05 5.03 2.70
N LYS A 37 11.67 4.36 3.68
CA LYS A 37 11.81 2.89 3.66
C LYS A 37 10.44 2.21 3.80
N THR A 38 9.63 2.62 4.77
CA THR A 38 8.29 2.07 5.00
C THR A 38 7.41 2.24 3.76
N ARG A 39 7.42 3.42 3.13
CA ARG A 39 6.65 3.67 1.89
C ARG A 39 6.99 2.70 0.76
N ARG A 40 8.27 2.43 0.53
CA ARG A 40 8.70 1.46 -0.48
C ARG A 40 8.21 0.04 -0.14
N GLN A 41 8.23 -0.32 1.14
CA GLN A 41 7.76 -1.63 1.58
C GLN A 41 6.23 -1.79 1.44
N LEU A 42 5.45 -0.73 1.66
CA LEU A 42 3.98 -0.75 1.52
C LEU A 42 3.49 -1.01 0.08
N LEU A 43 4.34 -0.77 -0.92
CA LEU A 43 4.06 -1.05 -2.35
C LEU A 43 4.76 -2.31 -2.85
N ASN A 44 5.42 -3.05 -1.98
CA ASN A 44 6.13 -4.26 -2.37
C ASN A 44 5.18 -5.46 -2.33
N PRO A 45 4.95 -6.15 -3.47
CA PRO A 45 4.04 -7.29 -3.55
C PRO A 45 4.47 -8.48 -2.69
N THR A 46 5.75 -8.57 -2.32
CA THR A 46 6.27 -9.61 -1.42
C THR A 46 5.71 -9.48 -0.01
N TYR A 47 5.44 -8.25 0.46
CA TYR A 47 4.95 -8.01 1.82
C TYR A 47 3.44 -7.76 1.87
N PHE A 48 2.87 -7.23 0.78
CA PHE A 48 1.46 -6.88 0.71
C PHE A 48 0.83 -7.39 -0.58
N GLN A 49 -0.38 -7.94 -0.49
CA GLN A 49 -1.16 -8.34 -1.65
C GLN A 49 -1.43 -7.10 -2.55
N PRO A 50 -1.18 -7.19 -3.87
CA PRO A 50 -1.39 -6.09 -4.81
C PRO A 50 -2.81 -5.52 -4.81
N GLY A 51 -3.83 -6.38 -4.72
CA GLY A 51 -5.24 -5.96 -4.69
C GLY A 51 -5.73 -5.46 -3.32
N ALA A 52 -4.92 -5.56 -2.26
CA ALA A 52 -5.38 -5.13 -0.94
C ALA A 52 -5.60 -3.60 -0.93
N PRO A 53 -6.78 -3.11 -0.53
CA PRO A 53 -7.06 -1.67 -0.56
C PRO A 53 -6.20 -0.92 0.46
N ARG A 54 -5.95 0.37 0.20
CA ARG A 54 -5.15 1.27 1.04
C ARG A 54 -6.00 2.44 1.52
N CYS A 55 -5.93 2.73 2.82
CA CYS A 55 -6.58 3.88 3.43
C CYS A 55 -5.52 4.93 3.82
N TYR A 56 -5.63 6.14 3.28
CA TYR A 56 -4.74 7.25 3.60
C TYR A 56 -5.50 8.31 4.40
N LEU A 57 -5.07 8.53 5.64
CA LEU A 57 -5.69 9.49 6.55
C LEU A 57 -4.60 10.45 6.98
N TYR A 58 -4.73 11.73 6.64
CA TYR A 58 -3.64 12.69 6.79
C TYR A 58 -4.14 14.11 7.04
N SER A 59 -3.27 15.01 7.51
CA SER A 59 -3.60 16.42 7.69
C SER A 59 -2.45 17.31 7.25
N LYS A 60 -2.76 18.54 6.84
CA LYS A 60 -1.75 19.59 6.59
C LYS A 60 -1.04 20.03 7.87
N SER A 61 -1.63 19.76 9.04
CA SER A 61 -1.08 20.12 10.35
C SER A 61 -0.17 19.04 10.96
N ASP A 62 0.04 17.91 10.27
CA ASP A 62 0.99 16.88 10.73
C ASP A 62 2.43 17.35 10.49
N ALA A 63 3.20 17.53 11.56
CA ALA A 63 4.59 17.98 11.51
C ALA A 63 5.60 16.84 11.33
N ILE A 64 5.17 15.58 11.44
CA ILE A 64 6.04 14.40 11.35
C ILE A 64 6.04 13.84 9.93
N VAL A 65 4.86 13.73 9.31
CA VAL A 65 4.72 13.24 7.94
C VAL A 65 4.00 14.28 7.11
N SER A 66 4.66 14.80 6.08
CA SER A 66 4.07 15.83 5.24
C SER A 66 2.95 15.26 4.36
N TRP A 67 1.90 16.07 4.16
CA TRP A 67 0.76 15.67 3.34
C TRP A 67 1.17 15.50 1.86
N GLU A 68 2.16 16.26 1.38
CA GLU A 68 2.70 16.16 0.03
C GLU A 68 3.33 14.79 -0.22
N GLU A 69 4.09 14.27 0.75
CA GLU A 69 4.64 12.93 0.67
C GLU A 69 3.51 11.90 0.60
N ILE A 70 2.48 12.03 1.42
CA ILE A 70 1.34 11.10 1.42
C ILE A 70 0.64 11.09 0.05
N GLN A 71 0.37 12.27 -0.53
CA GLN A 71 -0.21 12.35 -1.88
C GLN A 71 0.70 11.76 -2.96
N GLN A 72 2.01 11.95 -2.86
CA GLN A 72 2.93 11.26 -3.76
C GLN A 72 2.81 9.74 -3.62
N HIS A 73 2.63 9.24 -2.39
CA HIS A 73 2.47 7.80 -2.18
C HIS A 73 1.20 7.26 -2.81
N MET A 74 0.11 8.02 -2.67
CA MET A 74 -1.18 7.67 -3.24
C MET A 74 -1.10 7.61 -4.76
N ARG A 75 -0.40 8.55 -5.40
CA ARG A 75 -0.11 8.48 -6.84
C ARG A 75 0.68 7.21 -7.18
N ASP A 76 1.73 6.91 -6.44
CA ASP A 76 2.54 5.71 -6.67
C ASP A 76 1.72 4.41 -6.49
N ALA A 77 0.77 4.39 -5.55
CA ALA A 77 -0.15 3.27 -5.33
C ALA A 77 -1.21 3.16 -6.44
N SER A 78 -1.76 4.30 -6.87
CA SER A 78 -2.74 4.38 -7.95
C SER A 78 -2.14 3.91 -9.27
N ASN A 79 -0.88 4.22 -9.53
CA ASN A 79 -0.15 3.76 -10.72
C ASN A 79 0.11 2.23 -10.73
N LYS A 80 -0.16 1.55 -9.61
CA LYS A 80 -0.08 0.09 -9.47
C LYS A 80 -1.46 -0.55 -9.36
N ASP A 81 -2.51 0.19 -9.74
CA ASP A 81 -3.91 -0.25 -9.69
C ASP A 81 -4.38 -0.70 -8.30
N ILE A 82 -3.73 -0.21 -7.24
CA ILE A 82 -4.10 -0.52 -5.87
C ILE A 82 -5.37 0.28 -5.53
N PRO A 83 -6.43 -0.32 -4.98
CA PRO A 83 -7.64 0.42 -4.61
C PRO A 83 -7.36 1.37 -3.45
N ILE A 84 -7.71 2.66 -3.60
CA ILE A 84 -7.42 3.70 -2.60
C ILE A 84 -8.71 4.27 -2.01
N THR A 85 -8.64 4.58 -0.71
CA THR A 85 -9.58 5.44 0.01
C THR A 85 -8.76 6.48 0.74
N ASP A 86 -9.10 7.77 0.63
CA ASP A 86 -8.35 8.83 1.31
C ASP A 86 -9.24 9.88 1.98
N ALA A 87 -8.68 10.54 2.99
CA ALA A 87 -9.21 11.78 3.52
C ALA A 87 -8.13 12.67 4.12
N MET A 88 -8.18 13.94 3.71
CA MET A 88 -7.45 15.02 4.35
C MET A 88 -8.30 15.64 5.46
N PHE A 89 -7.74 15.69 6.67
CA PHE A 89 -8.30 16.34 7.84
C PHE A 89 -7.63 17.70 8.05
N ASP A 90 -8.34 18.62 8.70
CA ASP A 90 -7.81 19.94 9.03
C ASP A 90 -7.45 20.04 10.52
N GLY A 91 -6.40 20.79 10.84
CA GLY A 91 -6.04 21.13 12.23
C GLY A 91 -5.73 19.96 13.17
N THR A 92 -5.39 18.77 12.65
CA THR A 92 -5.16 17.57 13.48
C THR A 92 -3.69 17.17 13.44
N GLU A 93 -3.08 17.04 14.61
CA GLU A 93 -1.69 16.58 14.75
C GLU A 93 -1.57 15.08 14.42
N HIS A 94 -0.32 14.61 14.32
CA HIS A 94 0.02 13.21 14.11
C HIS A 94 -0.75 12.27 15.05
N CYS A 95 -1.42 11.27 14.48
CA CYS A 95 -2.25 10.28 15.19
C CYS A 95 -3.45 10.85 15.98
N ARG A 96 -3.82 12.13 15.81
CA ARG A 96 -4.98 12.71 16.51
C ARG A 96 -6.30 12.66 15.74
N HIS A 97 -6.29 12.27 14.47
CA HIS A 97 -7.49 12.24 13.61
C HIS A 97 -8.64 11.43 14.25
N ALA A 98 -8.33 10.28 14.85
CA ALA A 98 -9.32 9.39 15.48
C ALA A 98 -10.01 9.98 16.73
N ARG A 99 -9.47 11.05 17.31
CA ARG A 99 -10.02 11.74 18.49
C ARG A 99 -10.39 13.20 18.20
N GLY A 100 -10.24 13.63 16.95
CA GLY A 100 -10.57 14.98 16.51
C GLY A 100 -12.08 15.18 16.35
N LYS A 101 -12.46 16.39 15.95
CA LYS A 101 -13.86 16.74 15.65
C LYS A 101 -14.47 15.82 14.58
N ASP A 102 -13.66 15.38 13.62
CA ASP A 102 -14.07 14.53 12.50
C ASP A 102 -13.81 13.03 12.74
N HIS A 103 -13.76 12.59 13.99
CA HIS A 103 -13.49 11.18 14.34
C HIS A 103 -14.47 10.20 13.69
N LEU A 104 -15.74 10.57 13.51
CA LEU A 104 -16.72 9.73 12.83
C LEU A 104 -16.32 9.45 11.38
N ARG A 105 -15.87 10.49 10.66
CA ARG A 105 -15.37 10.35 9.29
C ARG A 105 -14.12 9.46 9.23
N TYR A 106 -13.22 9.60 10.20
CA TYR A 106 -12.04 8.73 10.33
C TYR A 106 -12.46 7.25 10.40
N TRP A 107 -13.33 6.89 11.33
CA TRP A 107 -13.73 5.49 11.53
C TRP A 107 -14.59 4.94 10.38
N GLN A 108 -15.43 5.78 9.77
CA GLN A 108 -16.19 5.39 8.58
C GLN A 108 -15.27 4.97 7.44
N LEU A 109 -14.20 5.72 7.16
CA LEU A 109 -13.27 5.39 6.06
C LEU A 109 -12.47 4.13 6.32
N VAL A 110 -12.13 3.86 7.59
CA VAL A 110 -11.49 2.60 8.00
C VAL A 110 -12.42 1.41 7.70
N VAL A 111 -13.68 1.49 8.15
CA VAL A 111 -14.68 0.43 7.90
C VAL A 111 -14.92 0.23 6.41
N LEU A 112 -15.10 1.32 5.65
CA LEU A 112 -15.26 1.26 4.19
C LEU A 112 -14.09 0.57 3.49
N THR A 113 -12.86 0.79 3.97
CA THR A 113 -11.67 0.14 3.40
C THR A 113 -11.66 -1.36 3.69
N TRP A 114 -12.05 -1.77 4.90
CA TRP A 114 -12.16 -3.19 5.24
C TRP A 114 -13.27 -3.89 4.47
N ASP A 115 -14.41 -3.24 4.26
CA ASP A 115 -15.49 -3.81 3.46
C ASP A 115 -15.07 -3.96 1.99
N LYS A 116 -14.39 -2.97 1.40
CA LYS A 116 -13.76 -3.12 0.07
C LYS A 116 -12.84 -4.35 0.01
N ALA A 117 -12.03 -4.59 1.05
CA ALA A 117 -11.11 -5.73 1.08
C ALA A 117 -11.85 -7.08 1.09
N LYS A 118 -13.00 -7.17 1.76
CA LYS A 118 -13.84 -8.38 1.76
C LYS A 118 -14.41 -8.66 0.37
N HIS A 119 -14.88 -7.62 -0.31
CA HIS A 119 -15.47 -7.76 -1.65
C HIS A 119 -14.44 -8.17 -2.70
N ILE A 120 -13.20 -7.65 -2.62
CA ILE A 120 -12.11 -8.07 -3.51
C ILE A 120 -11.80 -9.55 -3.31
N LYS A 121 -11.66 -10.00 -2.06
CA LYS A 121 -11.44 -11.43 -1.77
C LYS A 121 -12.55 -12.34 -2.28
N ALA A 122 -13.81 -11.89 -2.21
CA ALA A 122 -14.93 -12.66 -2.72
C ALA A 122 -14.88 -12.78 -4.26
N ALA A 123 -14.54 -11.69 -4.96
CA ALA A 123 -14.38 -11.69 -6.41
C ALA A 123 -13.21 -12.59 -6.86
N ASP A 124 -12.08 -12.54 -6.16
CA ASP A 124 -10.92 -13.41 -6.44
C ASP A 124 -11.28 -14.90 -6.26
N LEU A 125 -12.06 -15.25 -5.23
CA LEU A 125 -12.51 -16.63 -5.00
C LEU A 125 -13.51 -17.11 -6.06
N GLU A 126 -14.39 -16.22 -6.53
CA GLU A 126 -15.31 -16.54 -7.62
C GLU A 126 -14.53 -16.79 -8.92
N SER A 127 -13.54 -15.95 -9.27
CA SER A 127 -12.72 -16.17 -10.49
C SER A 127 -11.94 -17.47 -10.45
N ASP A 128 -11.34 -17.82 -9.31
CA ASP A 128 -10.55 -19.07 -9.18
C ASP A 128 -11.45 -20.32 -9.33
N MET A 129 -12.70 -20.24 -8.87
CA MET A 129 -13.68 -21.33 -9.05
C MET A 129 -14.14 -21.51 -10.51
N PHE A 130 -14.17 -20.43 -11.31
CA PHE A 130 -14.52 -20.52 -12.73
C PHE A 130 -13.37 -21.09 -13.57
N GLU A 131 -12.10 -20.85 -13.21
CA GLU A 131 -10.94 -21.44 -13.90
C GLU A 131 -10.78 -22.95 -13.66
N GLU A 132 -11.15 -23.48 -12.48
CA GLU A 132 -11.12 -24.93 -12.24
C GLU A 132 -12.23 -25.71 -13.00
N GLY A 133 -13.24 -25.02 -13.50
CA GLY A 133 -14.36 -25.60 -14.26
C GLY A 133 -14.09 -25.88 -15.74
N GLU A 134 -12.96 -25.44 -16.29
CA GLU A 134 -12.65 -25.53 -17.74
C GLU A 134 -11.53 -26.52 -18.08
N SER A 135 -11.28 -27.53 -17.22
CA SER A 135 -10.24 -28.55 -17.45
C SER A 135 -10.76 -29.97 -17.77
N SER A 136 -12.01 -30.14 -18.17
CA SER A 136 -12.51 -31.44 -18.65
C SER A 136 -13.73 -31.30 -19.56
N ASP A 137 -13.54 -30.94 -20.83
CA ASP A 137 -14.31 -31.56 -21.90
C ASP A 137 -13.56 -31.43 -23.24
N ASP A 138 -13.09 -32.57 -23.74
CA ASP A 138 -12.47 -32.67 -25.04
C ASP A 138 -13.54 -32.41 -26.10
N GLY A 139 -13.41 -31.26 -26.76
CA GLY A 139 -14.41 -30.68 -27.64
C GLY A 139 -15.13 -31.63 -28.59
N ILE A 140 -16.45 -31.57 -28.54
CA ILE A 140 -17.32 -31.66 -29.72
C ILE A 140 -18.30 -30.48 -29.64
N ILE A 141 -17.90 -29.34 -30.20
CA ILE A 141 -18.83 -28.26 -30.51
C ILE A 141 -19.67 -28.73 -31.70
N THR A 142 -20.87 -29.26 -31.43
CA THR A 142 -21.91 -29.36 -32.46
C THR A 142 -22.53 -27.98 -32.62
N ASP A 143 -22.17 -27.33 -33.72
CA ASP A 143 -22.77 -26.09 -34.23
C ASP A 143 -24.30 -26.24 -34.41
N PRO A 144 -25.13 -25.49 -33.67
CA PRO A 144 -26.59 -25.59 -33.75
C PRO A 144 -27.18 -25.07 -35.08
N GLU A 145 -26.40 -24.43 -35.95
CA GLU A 145 -26.90 -23.94 -37.25
C GLU A 145 -26.88 -25.00 -38.35
N LYS A 146 -26.16 -26.12 -38.18
CA LYS A 146 -26.13 -27.20 -39.19
C LYS A 146 -27.32 -28.15 -39.16
N GLU A 147 -28.06 -28.22 -38.05
CA GLU A 147 -29.20 -29.13 -37.92
C GLU A 147 -30.46 -28.57 -38.63
N ILE A 148 -30.59 -27.25 -38.71
CA ILE A 148 -31.76 -26.58 -39.30
C ILE A 148 -31.74 -26.64 -40.84
N LEU A 149 -30.56 -26.64 -41.46
CA LEU A 149 -30.44 -26.71 -42.93
C LEU A 149 -30.56 -28.14 -43.47
N SER A 150 -30.41 -29.16 -42.61
CA SER A 150 -30.62 -30.57 -42.97
C SER A 150 -32.10 -30.95 -43.03
N SER A 151 -32.96 -30.32 -42.22
CA SER A 151 -34.40 -30.64 -42.17
C SER A 151 -35.21 -29.97 -43.27
N LEU A 152 -34.73 -28.86 -43.84
CA LEU A 152 -35.40 -28.13 -44.93
C LEU A 152 -35.15 -28.69 -46.35
N SER A 153 -34.21 -29.63 -46.50
CA SER A 153 -33.92 -30.27 -47.80
C SER A 153 -34.71 -31.57 -48.03
N ALA A 154 -35.35 -32.11 -46.98
CA ALA A 154 -36.02 -33.42 -47.03
C ALA A 154 -37.53 -33.36 -47.38
N GLU A 155 -38.08 -32.17 -47.66
CA GLU A 155 -39.52 -31.98 -47.88
C GLU A 155 -39.91 -31.61 -49.33
N HIS A 156 -39.05 -31.90 -50.32
CA HIS A 156 -39.35 -31.57 -51.73
C HIS A 156 -38.93 -32.57 -52.82
N VAL A 157 -38.85 -33.87 -52.52
CA VAL A 157 -38.83 -34.93 -53.56
C VAL A 157 -39.71 -36.10 -53.16
#